data_AF-A0A3D1JU26-F1
#
_entry.id   AF-A0A3D1JU26-F1
#
_cell.length_a   1.000
_cell.length_b   1.000
_cell.length_c   1.000
_cell.angle_alpha   90.00
_cell.angle_beta   90.00
_cell.angle_gamma   90.00
#
_symmetry.space_group_name_H-M   'P 1'
#
loop_
_entity.id
_entity.type
_entity.pdbx_description
1 polymer ?
#
loop_
_entity_poly.entity_id
_entity_poly.type
_entity_poly.pdbx_seq_one_letter_code
_entity_poly.pdbx_strand_id
1 'polypeptide(L)'
;MPKNTNANKVVTAKQLPYNSANEAALLGCFLIDGEVCNDLVSGINANYFFIEAHKNIYDACFSLYKEGKPVDIVTVSDWLEKAGKLEQSGGMEYLYNITENIASSVGAKTYLDNIYRDYLTRRVIRCGVDISEYGYRSESGEAALRNAERCVFDISESLDKSDLEQISTVSNLAYDRIERIQKGHLDDKGLSTGFDNVDELIGGLRPGTFNLIAARPGVGKTAFALSVATHLGVGEGKHIAIFNLEMSKQELVGRMLTQLSGIPKKYQETPRALAPSQIKKLYEVNVALGNSEIYIDVSVENTPASILSKCRRMKVQHGLDLVIIDYLQLMSSENAADRREGRQQEVSDMSRNIKKYAKELDVPFLVLSQLNRAGEVRGGEPKLSDLRESGSIEQDADFVAFLQRYNPAEQNGENVSAAKAVQSVYSVPNVVEMYVKKNRHGELGKLAFEWQGHLQRFVPIEVPDSDNYKPVLKQSEKEDKSPKATDETPKMPEKVAIEQKAKAPADISADAEIVLKPVADDAPFDVEEEAAADVPFPTDSDFSEETFDTFDEASFGSVFDDENLKPVPDDGDIEF
;
A
#
# COMPACT_ATOMS: atom_id res chain seq x y z
N MET A 1 39.33 -42.84 -21.46
CA MET A 1 39.27 -41.52 -22.13
C MET A 1 38.28 -41.59 -23.29
N PRO A 2 37.10 -40.98 -23.20
CA PRO A 2 36.26 -40.74 -24.38
C PRO A 2 36.52 -39.33 -24.94
N LYS A 3 36.42 -39.27 -26.27
CA LYS A 3 36.80 -38.16 -27.14
C LYS A 3 35.92 -36.93 -26.92
N ASN A 4 36.56 -35.77 -26.77
CA ASN A 4 35.92 -34.47 -26.72
C ASN A 4 35.58 -34.02 -28.15
N THR A 5 34.33 -34.21 -28.57
CA THR A 5 33.76 -33.54 -29.75
C THR A 5 32.91 -32.37 -29.28
N ASN A 6 33.56 -31.26 -28.92
CA ASN A 6 32.91 -29.97 -28.81
C ASN A 6 32.61 -29.46 -30.23
N ALA A 7 31.40 -29.75 -30.70
CA ALA A 7 30.81 -29.07 -31.84
C ALA A 7 30.60 -27.60 -31.46
N ASN A 8 31.21 -26.71 -32.24
CA ASN A 8 31.02 -25.26 -32.19
C ASN A 8 29.53 -24.89 -32.17
N LYS A 9 29.00 -24.51 -31.01
CA LYS A 9 27.75 -23.75 -30.92
C LYS A 9 28.03 -22.35 -31.44
N VAL A 10 27.59 -22.08 -32.66
CA VAL A 10 27.52 -20.73 -33.24
C VAL A 10 26.69 -19.88 -32.28
N VAL A 11 27.31 -18.87 -31.68
CA VAL A 11 26.61 -17.87 -30.87
C VAL A 11 25.85 -16.96 -31.84
N THR A 12 24.59 -17.28 -32.10
CA THR A 12 23.68 -16.38 -32.81
C THR A 12 23.46 -15.14 -31.95
N ALA A 13 23.78 -13.96 -32.49
CA ALA A 13 23.51 -12.68 -31.84
C ALA A 13 22.02 -12.63 -31.44
N LYS A 14 21.73 -12.39 -30.15
CA LYS A 14 20.35 -12.27 -29.66
C LYS A 14 19.73 -11.01 -30.27
N GLN A 15 18.83 -11.20 -31.23
CA GLN A 15 18.09 -10.11 -31.85
C GLN A 15 16.95 -9.64 -30.94
N LEU A 16 16.67 -8.34 -30.92
CA LEU A 16 15.52 -7.79 -30.21
C LEU A 16 14.22 -8.39 -30.76
N PRO A 17 13.20 -8.65 -29.93
CA PRO A 17 11.94 -9.23 -30.37
C PRO A 17 11.16 -8.22 -31.23
N TYR A 18 10.70 -8.65 -32.39
CA TYR A 18 9.73 -7.97 -33.25
C TYR A 18 9.07 -9.00 -34.17
N ASN A 19 7.91 -8.66 -34.69
CA ASN A 19 7.24 -9.44 -35.73
C ASN A 19 6.84 -8.51 -36.87
N SER A 20 7.61 -8.57 -37.96
CA SER A 20 7.39 -7.74 -39.14
C SER A 20 6.06 -8.00 -39.82
N ALA A 21 5.55 -9.24 -39.76
CA ALA A 21 4.27 -9.60 -40.36
C ALA A 21 3.10 -8.97 -39.60
N ASN A 22 3.15 -8.94 -38.25
CA ASN A 22 2.12 -8.25 -37.47
C ASN A 22 2.14 -6.74 -37.72
N GLU A 23 3.32 -6.12 -37.78
CA GLU A 23 3.44 -4.69 -38.07
C GLU A 23 2.89 -4.34 -39.46
N ALA A 24 3.27 -5.10 -40.49
CA ALA A 24 2.76 -4.92 -41.85
C ALA A 24 1.24 -5.16 -41.93
N ALA A 25 0.75 -6.21 -41.25
CA ALA A 25 -0.67 -6.54 -41.21
C ALA A 25 -1.51 -5.44 -40.54
N LEU A 26 -1.04 -4.85 -39.43
CA LEU A 26 -1.75 -3.74 -38.79
C LEU A 26 -1.83 -2.52 -39.71
N LEU A 27 -0.71 -2.15 -40.34
CA LEU A 27 -0.66 -1.00 -41.25
C LEU A 27 -1.53 -1.21 -42.49
N GLY A 28 -1.50 -2.40 -43.10
CA GLY A 28 -2.37 -2.66 -44.23
C GLY A 28 -3.85 -2.69 -43.83
N CYS A 29 -4.20 -3.08 -42.58
CA CYS A 29 -5.59 -2.95 -42.08
C CYS A 29 -6.02 -1.48 -42.08
N PHE A 30 -5.15 -0.56 -41.65
CA PHE A 30 -5.43 0.88 -41.65
C PHE A 30 -5.61 1.45 -43.06
N LEU A 31 -4.86 0.92 -44.04
CA LEU A 31 -4.92 1.39 -45.43
C LEU A 31 -6.11 0.82 -46.21
N ILE A 32 -6.62 -0.35 -45.82
CA ILE A 32 -7.83 -0.97 -46.42
C ILE A 32 -9.10 -0.39 -45.80
N ASP A 33 -9.09 -0.22 -44.49
CA ASP A 33 -10.27 0.11 -43.69
C ASP A 33 -9.98 1.34 -42.80
N GLY A 34 -10.34 2.51 -43.33
CA GLY A 34 -10.13 3.78 -42.65
C GLY A 34 -10.91 3.90 -41.34
N GLU A 35 -12.01 3.17 -41.14
CA GLU A 35 -12.73 3.16 -39.85
C GLU A 35 -11.90 2.47 -38.77
N VAL A 36 -11.30 1.32 -39.09
CA VAL A 36 -10.39 0.61 -38.17
C VAL A 36 -9.15 1.46 -37.84
N CYS A 37 -8.66 2.24 -38.80
CA CYS A 37 -7.63 3.23 -38.52
C CYS A 37 -8.14 4.27 -37.51
N ASN A 38 -9.30 4.88 -37.74
CA ASN A 38 -9.84 5.91 -36.85
C ASN A 38 -10.05 5.41 -35.41
N ASP A 39 -10.48 4.15 -35.25
CA ASP A 39 -10.73 3.55 -33.94
C ASP A 39 -9.45 3.27 -33.15
N LEU A 40 -8.35 2.90 -33.83
CA LEU A 40 -7.14 2.41 -33.16
C LEU A 40 -5.97 3.40 -33.18
N VAL A 41 -5.85 4.25 -34.19
CA VAL A 41 -4.64 5.07 -34.42
C VAL A 41 -4.39 6.07 -33.28
N SER A 42 -5.41 6.56 -32.57
CA SER A 42 -5.19 7.49 -31.46
C SER A 42 -4.49 6.85 -30.25
N GLY A 43 -4.65 5.54 -30.05
CA GLY A 43 -4.09 4.80 -28.91
C GLY A 43 -2.71 4.22 -29.15
N ILE A 44 -2.11 4.43 -30.33
CA ILE A 44 -0.85 3.80 -30.72
C ILE A 44 0.29 4.83 -30.68
N ASN A 45 1.44 4.43 -30.16
CA ASN A 45 2.66 5.22 -30.27
C ASN A 45 3.52 4.70 -31.42
N ALA A 46 4.09 5.59 -32.25
CA ALA A 46 4.99 5.21 -33.33
C ALA A 46 6.17 4.33 -32.86
N ASN A 47 6.62 4.49 -31.61
CA ASN A 47 7.69 3.67 -31.04
C ASN A 47 7.32 2.20 -30.82
N TYR A 48 6.04 1.83 -30.95
CA TYR A 48 5.59 0.43 -30.89
C TYR A 48 6.10 -0.36 -32.10
N PHE A 49 6.31 0.27 -33.24
CA PHE A 49 6.88 -0.37 -34.41
C PHE A 49 8.41 -0.48 -34.25
N PHE A 50 8.97 -1.62 -34.62
CA PHE A 50 10.42 -1.82 -34.63
C PHE A 50 11.02 -1.32 -35.95
N ILE A 51 10.36 -1.61 -37.07
CA ILE A 51 10.84 -1.30 -38.41
C ILE A 51 10.60 0.18 -38.71
N GLU A 52 11.65 0.89 -39.13
CA GLU A 52 11.60 2.33 -39.39
C GLU A 52 10.63 2.71 -40.52
N ALA A 53 10.57 1.91 -41.58
CA ALA A 53 9.57 2.05 -42.64
C ALA A 53 8.14 2.03 -42.07
N HIS A 54 7.84 1.10 -41.15
CA HIS A 54 6.51 1.00 -40.53
C HIS A 54 6.19 2.18 -39.62
N LYS A 55 7.20 2.72 -38.90
CA LYS A 55 7.04 3.96 -38.13
C LYS A 55 6.63 5.12 -39.03
N ASN A 56 7.31 5.28 -40.17
CA ASN A 56 7.01 6.37 -41.11
C ASN A 56 5.60 6.23 -41.70
N ILE A 57 5.17 5.02 -42.06
CA ILE A 57 3.82 4.75 -42.55
C ILE A 57 2.78 5.04 -41.47
N TYR A 58 3.02 4.60 -40.23
CA TYR A 58 2.15 4.90 -39.10
C TYR A 58 2.03 6.40 -38.83
N ASP A 59 3.16 7.13 -38.82
CA ASP A 59 3.19 8.58 -38.63
C ASP A 59 2.34 9.30 -39.68
N ALA A 60 2.41 8.86 -40.94
CA ALA A 60 1.57 9.37 -42.01
C ALA A 60 0.07 9.14 -41.74
N CYS A 61 -0.30 7.91 -41.33
CA CYS A 61 -1.68 7.57 -40.95
C CYS A 61 -2.18 8.46 -39.80
N PHE A 62 -1.36 8.63 -38.75
CA PHE A 62 -1.70 9.45 -37.59
C PHE A 62 -1.82 10.95 -37.94
N SER A 63 -0.93 11.47 -38.80
CA SER A 63 -1.02 12.85 -39.28
C SER A 63 -2.28 13.11 -40.10
N LEU A 64 -2.62 12.20 -41.03
CA LEU A 64 -3.84 12.30 -41.83
C LEU A 64 -5.11 12.22 -40.96
N TYR A 65 -5.13 11.29 -40.00
CA TYR A 65 -6.19 11.19 -39.00
C TYR A 65 -6.37 12.50 -38.22
N LYS A 66 -5.28 13.08 -37.72
CA LYS A 66 -5.31 14.35 -36.98
C LYS A 66 -5.82 15.53 -37.81
N GLU A 67 -5.56 15.50 -39.12
CA GLU A 67 -6.07 16.50 -40.08
C GLU A 67 -7.51 16.23 -40.52
N GLY A 68 -8.14 15.14 -40.05
CA GLY A 68 -9.49 14.73 -40.44
C GLY A 68 -9.59 14.28 -41.90
N LYS A 69 -8.48 13.85 -42.50
CA LYS A 69 -8.42 13.34 -43.87
C LYS A 69 -8.61 11.83 -43.89
N PRO A 70 -9.20 11.27 -44.96
CA PRO A 70 -9.28 9.82 -45.12
C PRO A 70 -7.87 9.22 -45.13
N VAL A 71 -7.73 8.05 -44.51
CA VAL A 71 -6.51 7.27 -44.47
C VAL A 71 -6.69 6.09 -45.42
N ASP A 72 -5.95 6.11 -46.53
CA ASP A 72 -5.91 5.07 -47.55
C ASP A 72 -4.53 5.08 -48.22
N ILE A 73 -4.27 4.10 -49.12
CA ILE A 73 -2.98 3.99 -49.82
C ILE A 73 -2.60 5.29 -50.53
N VAL A 74 -3.56 5.93 -51.20
CA VAL A 74 -3.31 7.11 -52.05
C VAL A 74 -2.93 8.30 -51.18
N THR A 75 -3.72 8.60 -50.16
CA THR A 75 -3.50 9.70 -49.22
C THR A 75 -2.22 9.53 -48.41
N VAL A 76 -1.93 8.31 -47.93
CA VAL A 76 -0.71 8.00 -47.20
C VAL A 76 0.52 8.14 -48.11
N SER A 77 0.44 7.68 -49.36
CA SER A 77 1.54 7.83 -50.32
C SER A 77 1.85 9.28 -50.65
N ASP A 78 0.83 10.10 -50.91
CA ASP A 78 0.99 11.54 -51.19
C ASP A 78 1.58 12.28 -49.99
N TRP A 79 1.18 11.90 -48.76
CA TRP A 79 1.77 12.44 -47.55
C TRP A 79 3.25 12.05 -47.40
N LEU A 80 3.58 10.77 -47.60
CA LEU A 80 4.95 10.27 -47.51
C LEU A 80 5.86 10.88 -48.58
N GLU A 81 5.34 11.11 -49.78
CA GLU A 81 6.07 11.76 -50.88
C GLU A 81 6.37 13.22 -50.55
N LYS A 82 5.36 13.98 -50.07
CA LYS A 82 5.55 15.36 -49.58
C LYS A 82 6.53 15.46 -48.42
N ALA A 83 6.56 14.45 -47.56
CA ALA A 83 7.51 14.37 -46.45
C ALA A 83 8.90 13.88 -46.87
N GLY A 84 9.11 13.47 -48.13
CA GLY A 84 10.38 12.91 -48.61
C GLY A 84 10.72 11.54 -48.00
N LYS A 85 9.72 10.82 -47.45
CA LYS A 85 9.87 9.56 -46.71
C LYS A 85 9.36 8.33 -47.47
N LEU A 86 8.79 8.51 -48.67
CA LEU A 86 8.20 7.42 -49.45
C LEU A 86 9.20 6.29 -49.75
N GLU A 87 10.39 6.63 -50.27
CA GLU A 87 11.44 5.65 -50.57
C GLU A 87 11.95 4.93 -49.32
N GLN A 88 12.10 5.65 -48.20
CA GLN A 88 12.50 5.07 -46.90
C GLN A 88 11.44 4.13 -46.32
N SER A 89 10.20 4.24 -46.82
CA SER A 89 9.07 3.41 -46.41
C SER A 89 8.88 2.20 -47.34
N GLY A 90 9.78 1.97 -48.30
CA GLY A 90 9.70 0.88 -49.27
C GLY A 90 9.01 1.24 -50.60
N GLY A 91 8.63 2.51 -50.78
CA GLY A 91 7.98 2.99 -51.99
C GLY A 91 6.52 2.56 -52.13
N MET A 92 5.91 2.91 -53.27
CA MET A 92 4.52 2.56 -53.57
C MET A 92 4.28 1.05 -53.64
N GLU A 93 5.23 0.30 -54.20
CA GLU A 93 5.13 -1.16 -54.31
C GLU A 93 4.96 -1.83 -52.95
N TYR A 94 5.66 -1.33 -51.92
CA TYR A 94 5.53 -1.86 -50.57
C TYR A 94 4.14 -1.60 -49.95
N LEU A 95 3.58 -0.40 -50.13
CA LEU A 95 2.25 -0.06 -49.64
C LEU A 95 1.15 -0.92 -50.29
N TYR A 96 1.29 -1.24 -51.58
CA TYR A 96 0.40 -2.21 -52.24
C TYR A 96 0.59 -3.62 -51.69
N ASN A 97 1.83 -4.05 -51.46
CA ASN A 97 2.12 -5.38 -50.96
C ASN A 97 1.50 -5.64 -49.56
N ILE A 98 1.63 -4.68 -48.64
CA ILE A 98 1.08 -4.84 -47.28
C ILE A 98 -0.46 -4.83 -47.25
N THR A 99 -1.11 -4.25 -48.28
CA THR A 99 -2.58 -4.27 -48.39
C THR A 99 -3.09 -5.53 -49.08
N GLU A 100 -2.42 -6.02 -50.13
CA GLU A 100 -2.81 -7.28 -50.79
C GLU A 100 -2.71 -8.50 -49.86
N ASN A 101 -1.79 -8.49 -48.90
CA ASN A 101 -1.56 -9.62 -47.99
C ASN A 101 -2.59 -9.75 -46.86
N ILE A 102 -3.59 -8.85 -46.79
CA ILE A 102 -4.58 -8.84 -45.71
C ILE A 102 -5.96 -9.19 -46.27
N ALA A 103 -6.51 -10.31 -45.79
CA ALA A 103 -7.84 -10.76 -46.18
C ALA A 103 -8.97 -10.04 -45.41
N SER A 104 -8.69 -9.53 -44.19
CA SER A 104 -9.70 -8.90 -43.33
C SER A 104 -9.07 -7.98 -42.27
N SER A 105 -9.73 -6.86 -41.99
CA SER A 105 -9.36 -5.89 -40.94
C SER A 105 -9.74 -6.34 -39.51
N VAL A 106 -10.53 -7.42 -39.35
CA VAL A 106 -11.03 -7.90 -38.04
C VAL A 106 -9.90 -8.25 -37.06
N GLY A 107 -8.74 -8.69 -37.57
CA GLY A 107 -7.58 -9.05 -36.75
C GLY A 107 -6.74 -7.88 -36.25
N ALA A 108 -7.05 -6.63 -36.62
CA ALA A 108 -6.20 -5.46 -36.34
C ALA A 108 -5.82 -5.33 -34.86
N LYS A 109 -6.79 -5.53 -33.95
CA LYS A 109 -6.54 -5.48 -32.50
C LYS A 109 -5.55 -6.55 -32.04
N THR A 110 -5.66 -7.78 -32.54
CA THR A 110 -4.74 -8.87 -32.21
C THR A 110 -3.32 -8.59 -32.72
N TYR A 111 -3.18 -8.00 -33.92
CA TYR A 111 -1.87 -7.58 -34.43
C TYR A 111 -1.27 -6.48 -33.55
N LEU A 112 -2.07 -5.49 -33.16
CA LEU A 112 -1.66 -4.44 -32.24
C LEU A 112 -1.20 -5.00 -30.89
N ASP A 113 -1.97 -5.90 -30.27
CA ASP A 113 -1.62 -6.53 -28.99
C ASP A 113 -0.26 -7.27 -29.07
N ASN A 114 -0.01 -7.97 -30.19
CA ASN A 114 1.26 -8.64 -30.42
C ASN A 114 2.43 -7.65 -30.59
N ILE A 115 2.23 -6.56 -31.35
CA ILE A 115 3.25 -5.51 -31.54
C ILE A 115 3.56 -4.85 -30.20
N TYR A 116 2.53 -4.56 -29.40
CA TYR A 116 2.65 -3.96 -28.08
C TYR A 116 3.41 -4.87 -27.12
N ARG A 117 3.09 -6.17 -27.08
CA ARG A 117 3.86 -7.17 -26.32
C ARG A 117 5.34 -7.16 -26.70
N ASP A 118 5.64 -7.17 -27.99
CA ASP A 118 7.02 -7.16 -28.47
C ASP A 118 7.73 -5.84 -28.11
N TYR A 119 7.03 -4.69 -28.20
CA TYR A 119 7.52 -3.39 -27.74
C TYR A 119 7.87 -3.38 -26.25
N LEU A 120 6.97 -3.87 -25.39
CA LEU A 120 7.24 -3.96 -23.95
C LEU A 120 8.45 -4.86 -23.67
N THR A 121 8.55 -5.99 -24.36
CA THR A 121 9.68 -6.89 -24.23
C THR A 121 11.00 -6.20 -24.64
N ARG A 122 11.00 -5.42 -25.73
CA ARG A 122 12.17 -4.62 -26.13
C ARG A 122 12.56 -3.60 -25.06
N ARG A 123 11.59 -2.98 -24.39
CA ARG A 123 11.87 -2.02 -23.30
C ARG A 123 12.47 -2.68 -22.08
N VAL A 124 11.96 -3.84 -21.68
CA VAL A 124 12.53 -4.63 -20.58
C VAL A 124 13.97 -5.03 -20.92
N ILE A 125 14.24 -5.47 -22.15
CA ILE A 125 15.61 -5.82 -22.58
C ILE A 125 16.53 -4.59 -22.52
N ARG A 126 16.10 -3.43 -23.02
CA ARG A 126 16.89 -2.18 -22.96
C ARG A 126 17.18 -1.76 -21.52
N CYS A 127 16.16 -1.79 -20.66
CA CYS A 127 16.35 -1.52 -19.23
C CYS A 127 17.36 -2.50 -18.60
N GLY A 128 17.33 -3.78 -18.96
CA GLY A 128 18.33 -4.74 -18.50
C GLY A 128 19.75 -4.39 -18.96
N VAL A 129 19.91 -3.92 -20.21
CA VAL A 129 21.20 -3.43 -20.72
C VAL A 129 21.66 -2.18 -19.98
N ASP A 130 20.78 -1.20 -19.78
CA ASP A 130 21.08 0.06 -19.10
C ASP A 130 21.49 -0.20 -17.64
N ILE A 131 20.77 -1.08 -16.93
CA ILE A 131 21.12 -1.51 -15.57
C ILE A 131 22.49 -2.18 -15.54
N SER A 132 22.76 -3.07 -16.50
CA SER A 132 24.04 -3.76 -16.57
C SER A 132 25.19 -2.78 -16.86
N GLU A 133 25.02 -1.86 -17.82
CA GLU A 133 26.03 -0.86 -18.15
C GLU A 133 26.30 0.08 -16.98
N TYR A 134 25.25 0.53 -16.30
CA TYR A 134 25.39 1.37 -15.12
C TYR A 134 26.09 0.61 -13.99
N GLY A 135 25.76 -0.66 -13.77
CA GLY A 135 26.43 -1.51 -12.78
C GLY A 135 27.93 -1.67 -13.02
N TYR A 136 28.38 -1.75 -14.28
CA TYR A 136 29.82 -1.80 -14.61
C TYR A 136 30.55 -0.47 -14.38
N ARG A 137 29.85 0.67 -14.45
CA ARG A 137 30.45 2.01 -14.31
C ARG A 137 30.31 2.59 -12.90
N SER A 138 29.39 2.07 -12.09
CA SER A 138 29.07 2.65 -10.78
C SER A 138 30.11 2.27 -9.73
N GLU A 139 30.56 3.26 -8.95
CA GLU A 139 31.48 3.08 -7.83
C GLU A 139 30.76 2.71 -6.52
N SER A 140 29.42 2.83 -6.47
CA SER A 140 28.58 2.56 -5.30
C SER A 140 27.44 1.60 -5.63
N GLY A 141 27.37 0.48 -4.90
CA GLY A 141 26.29 -0.49 -5.04
C GLY A 141 24.90 0.11 -4.78
N GLU A 142 24.78 1.08 -3.88
CA GLU A 142 23.52 1.78 -3.61
C GLU A 142 23.08 2.65 -4.78
N ALA A 143 24.01 3.34 -5.43
CA ALA A 143 23.71 4.15 -6.61
C ALA A 143 23.26 3.26 -7.78
N ALA A 144 23.91 2.11 -7.96
CA ALA A 144 23.49 1.11 -8.94
C ALA A 144 22.09 0.56 -8.66
N LEU A 145 21.77 0.26 -7.39
CA LEU A 145 20.45 -0.21 -7.00
C LEU A 145 19.37 0.85 -7.25
N ARG A 146 19.61 2.11 -6.86
CA ARG A 146 18.67 3.23 -7.12
C ARG A 146 18.44 3.46 -8.61
N ASN A 147 19.48 3.34 -9.44
CA ASN A 147 19.34 3.44 -10.89
C ASN A 147 18.49 2.29 -11.45
N ALA A 148 18.71 1.06 -10.97
CA ALA A 148 17.92 -0.09 -11.37
C ALA A 148 16.43 0.05 -11.01
N GLU A 149 16.12 0.51 -9.79
CA GLU A 149 14.76 0.80 -9.37
C GLU A 149 14.09 1.83 -10.28
N ARG A 150 14.81 2.92 -10.62
CA ARG A 150 14.32 3.96 -11.53
C ARG A 150 14.07 3.43 -12.94
N CYS A 151 14.99 2.68 -13.53
CA CYS A 151 14.83 2.15 -14.90
C CYS A 151 13.63 1.20 -15.00
N VAL A 152 13.40 0.37 -13.98
CA VAL A 152 12.21 -0.51 -13.93
C VAL A 152 10.94 0.33 -13.71
N PHE A 153 11.01 1.36 -12.88
CA PHE A 153 9.89 2.28 -12.63
C PHE A 153 9.44 3.02 -13.89
N ASP A 154 10.37 3.54 -14.70
CA ASP A 154 10.07 4.26 -15.95
C ASP A 154 9.33 3.37 -16.99
N ILE A 155 9.51 2.04 -16.92
CA ILE A 155 8.72 1.08 -17.70
C ILE A 155 7.29 1.00 -17.14
N SER A 156 7.14 0.87 -15.83
CA SER A 156 5.82 0.80 -15.17
C SER A 156 5.00 2.08 -15.39
N GLU A 157 5.57 3.26 -15.17
CA GLU A 157 4.85 4.54 -15.29
C GLU A 157 4.32 4.77 -16.72
N SER A 158 5.05 4.31 -17.72
CA SER A 158 4.63 4.44 -19.11
C SER A 158 3.46 3.52 -19.52
N LEU A 159 3.16 2.51 -18.70
CA LEU A 159 1.97 1.66 -18.84
C LEU A 159 0.72 2.34 -18.22
N ASP A 160 0.91 3.18 -17.20
CA ASP A 160 -0.14 3.85 -16.42
C ASP A 160 -0.60 5.19 -17.01
N LYS A 161 -0.35 5.46 -18.29
CA LYS A 161 -0.99 6.63 -18.93
C LYS A 161 -2.48 6.35 -19.08
N SER A 162 -3.26 6.79 -18.09
CA SER A 162 -4.71 6.85 -18.18
C SER A 162 -5.10 7.76 -19.34
N ASP A 163 -5.66 7.19 -20.40
CA ASP A 163 -6.32 7.96 -21.45
C ASP A 163 -7.59 8.65 -20.91
N LEU A 164 -8.07 9.66 -21.61
CA LEU A 164 -9.34 10.29 -21.27
C LEU A 164 -10.48 9.28 -21.48
N GLU A 165 -11.09 8.83 -20.38
CA GLU A 165 -12.25 7.94 -20.45
C GLU A 165 -13.54 8.72 -20.69
N GLN A 166 -14.42 8.19 -21.55
CA GLN A 166 -15.76 8.74 -21.75
C GLN A 166 -16.60 8.55 -20.49
N ILE A 167 -17.33 9.59 -20.08
CA ILE A 167 -18.16 9.57 -18.85
C ILE A 167 -19.17 8.41 -18.82
N SER A 168 -19.67 7.97 -19.97
CA SER A 168 -20.59 6.83 -20.11
C SER A 168 -19.98 5.55 -19.52
N THR A 169 -18.71 5.26 -19.82
CA THR A 169 -18.00 4.08 -19.32
C THR A 169 -17.83 4.12 -17.81
N VAL A 170 -17.42 5.28 -17.26
CA VAL A 170 -17.20 5.45 -15.81
C VAL A 170 -18.51 5.53 -15.02
N SER A 171 -19.57 6.07 -15.63
CA SER A 171 -20.87 6.26 -14.96
C SER A 171 -21.55 4.94 -14.59
N ASN A 172 -21.40 3.91 -15.42
CA ASN A 172 -21.92 2.57 -15.11
C ASN A 172 -21.21 1.96 -13.90
N LEU A 173 -19.87 2.09 -13.82
CA LEU A 173 -19.10 1.63 -12.66
C LEU A 173 -19.54 2.32 -11.36
N ALA A 174 -19.82 3.62 -11.42
CA ALA A 174 -20.33 4.38 -10.28
C ALA A 174 -21.74 3.93 -9.87
N TYR A 175 -22.62 3.69 -10.83
CA TYR A 175 -23.98 3.19 -10.57
C TYR A 175 -23.97 1.79 -9.97
N ASP A 176 -23.19 0.87 -10.52
CA ASP A 176 -23.05 -0.50 -10.04
C ASP A 176 -22.54 -0.55 -8.60
N ARG A 177 -21.62 0.35 -8.23
CA ARG A 177 -21.15 0.50 -6.85
C ARG A 177 -22.28 0.91 -5.91
N ILE A 178 -23.12 1.87 -6.30
CA ILE A 178 -24.27 2.30 -5.48
C ILE A 178 -25.25 1.14 -5.29
N GLU A 179 -25.55 0.40 -6.37
CA GLU A 179 -26.46 -0.75 -6.32
C GLU A 179 -25.94 -1.85 -5.40
N ARG A 180 -24.62 -2.14 -5.45
CA ARG A 180 -23.97 -3.11 -4.55
C ARG A 180 -24.03 -2.68 -3.09
N ILE A 181 -23.76 -1.42 -2.79
CA ILE A 181 -23.90 -0.87 -1.42
C ILE A 181 -25.34 -1.03 -0.93
N GLN A 182 -26.33 -0.73 -1.78
CA GLN A 182 -27.74 -0.87 -1.42
C GLN A 182 -28.13 -2.34 -1.14
N LYS A 183 -27.51 -3.29 -1.85
CA LYS A 183 -27.68 -4.74 -1.66
C LYS A 183 -26.92 -5.29 -0.44
N GLY A 184 -26.22 -4.44 0.31
CA GLY A 184 -25.53 -4.82 1.56
C GLY A 184 -24.04 -5.13 1.41
N HIS A 185 -23.43 -4.89 0.25
CA HIS A 185 -21.97 -4.99 0.07
C HIS A 185 -21.28 -3.76 0.68
N LEU A 186 -21.16 -3.74 2.02
CA LEU A 186 -20.62 -2.60 2.76
C LEU A 186 -19.13 -2.35 2.50
N ASP A 187 -18.36 -3.35 2.03
CA ASP A 187 -16.97 -3.16 1.57
C ASP A 187 -16.87 -2.06 0.50
N ASP A 188 -17.91 -1.87 -0.32
CA ASP A 188 -17.95 -0.83 -1.35
C ASP A 188 -18.09 0.60 -0.77
N LYS A 189 -18.45 0.78 0.52
CA LYS A 189 -18.41 2.10 1.19
C LYS A 189 -17.00 2.51 1.59
N GLY A 190 -16.13 1.56 1.91
CA GLY A 190 -14.80 1.74 2.49
C GLY A 190 -14.60 0.86 3.72
N LEU A 191 -13.37 0.75 4.21
CA LEU A 191 -13.05 -0.05 5.40
C LEU A 191 -13.59 0.61 6.67
N SER A 192 -14.21 -0.18 7.56
CA SER A 192 -14.66 0.32 8.86
C SER A 192 -13.47 0.65 9.75
N THR A 193 -13.54 1.78 10.46
CA THR A 193 -12.51 2.13 11.45
C THR A 193 -12.68 1.34 12.76
N GLY A 194 -13.79 0.62 12.94
CA GLY A 194 -14.20 0.03 14.21
C GLY A 194 -14.79 1.04 15.20
N PHE A 195 -15.02 2.27 14.75
CA PHE A 195 -15.68 3.33 15.50
C PHE A 195 -16.90 3.82 14.71
N ASP A 196 -18.10 3.36 15.09
CA ASP A 196 -19.34 3.68 14.36
C ASP A 196 -19.55 5.19 14.17
N ASN A 197 -19.24 5.98 15.19
CA ASN A 197 -19.36 7.45 15.14
C ASN A 197 -18.37 8.10 14.16
N VAL A 198 -17.20 7.51 13.94
CA VAL A 198 -16.23 7.95 12.94
C VAL A 198 -16.72 7.54 11.55
N ASP A 199 -17.12 6.28 11.40
CA ASP A 199 -17.55 5.71 10.13
C ASP A 199 -18.82 6.38 9.60
N GLU A 200 -19.73 6.79 10.47
CA GLU A 200 -20.91 7.57 10.09
C GLU A 200 -20.53 8.96 9.55
N LEU A 201 -19.52 9.59 10.13
CA LEU A 201 -19.06 10.92 9.71
C LEU A 201 -18.24 10.89 8.41
N ILE A 202 -17.39 9.87 8.23
CA ILE A 202 -16.45 9.81 7.10
C ILE A 202 -16.85 8.84 5.99
N GLY A 203 -17.76 7.90 6.29
CA GLY A 203 -18.17 6.84 5.38
C GLY A 203 -17.14 5.72 5.20
N GLY A 204 -16.29 5.48 6.20
CA GLY A 204 -15.18 4.51 6.18
C GLY A 204 -13.91 5.00 5.45
N LEU A 205 -12.84 4.20 5.53
CA LEU A 205 -11.56 4.46 4.87
C LEU A 205 -11.60 3.94 3.43
N ARG A 206 -11.64 4.85 2.46
CA ARG A 206 -11.80 4.49 1.04
C ARG A 206 -10.46 4.16 0.36
N PRO A 207 -10.44 3.20 -0.58
CA PRO A 207 -9.32 3.00 -1.50
C PRO A 207 -8.83 4.30 -2.15
N GLY A 208 -7.51 4.43 -2.36
CA GLY A 208 -6.93 5.61 -3.01
C GLY A 208 -6.82 6.87 -2.14
N THR A 209 -7.19 6.81 -0.86
CA THR A 209 -7.26 7.99 0.01
C THR A 209 -6.07 8.14 0.94
N PHE A 210 -5.69 9.40 1.19
CA PHE A 210 -4.70 9.78 2.19
C PHE A 210 -5.41 10.41 3.40
N ASN A 211 -5.40 9.70 4.52
CA ASN A 211 -6.10 10.04 5.76
C ASN A 211 -5.08 10.41 6.83
N LEU A 212 -5.16 11.61 7.39
CA LEU A 212 -4.23 12.12 8.38
C LEU A 212 -4.88 12.24 9.76
N ILE A 213 -4.24 11.67 10.78
CA ILE A 213 -4.59 11.92 12.18
C ILE A 213 -3.41 12.60 12.85
N ALA A 214 -3.64 13.79 13.38
CA ALA A 214 -2.62 14.55 14.07
C ALA A 214 -2.97 14.77 15.54
N ALA A 215 -1.99 14.63 16.42
CA ALA A 215 -2.18 14.86 17.84
C ALA A 215 -0.90 15.35 18.50
N ARG A 216 -1.04 15.88 19.72
CA ARG A 216 0.12 16.11 20.59
C ARG A 216 0.62 14.78 21.19
N PRO A 217 1.90 14.68 21.57
CA PRO A 217 2.41 13.51 22.28
C PRO A 217 1.56 13.18 23.53
N GLY A 218 1.29 11.89 23.76
CA GLY A 218 0.53 11.43 24.94
C GLY A 218 -1.01 11.56 24.86
N VAL A 219 -1.56 12.07 23.75
CA VAL A 219 -3.02 12.11 23.53
C VAL A 219 -3.57 10.74 23.12
N GLY A 220 -2.76 9.89 22.46
CA GLY A 220 -3.15 8.54 22.08
C GLY A 220 -3.23 8.26 20.57
N LYS A 221 -2.61 9.09 19.70
CA LYS A 221 -2.58 8.90 18.23
C LYS A 221 -2.33 7.45 17.80
N THR A 222 -1.29 6.83 18.35
CA THR A 222 -0.86 5.47 17.99
C THR A 222 -1.87 4.44 18.48
N ALA A 223 -2.42 4.64 19.69
CA ALA A 223 -3.46 3.76 20.22
C ALA A 223 -4.74 3.81 19.38
N PHE A 224 -5.12 4.99 18.87
CA PHE A 224 -6.22 5.11 17.94
C PHE A 224 -5.95 4.31 16.65
N ALA A 225 -4.79 4.49 16.04
CA ALA A 225 -4.43 3.76 14.82
C ALA A 225 -4.36 2.24 15.02
N LEU A 226 -3.82 1.78 16.17
CA LEU A 226 -3.79 0.36 16.53
C LEU A 226 -5.19 -0.20 16.79
N SER A 227 -6.14 0.62 17.25
CA SER A 227 -7.56 0.23 17.36
C SER A 227 -8.12 -0.16 16.01
N VAL A 228 -7.90 0.71 15.00
CA VAL A 228 -8.32 0.48 13.62
C VAL A 228 -7.62 -0.77 13.05
N ALA A 229 -6.31 -0.89 13.25
CA ALA A 229 -5.52 -2.01 12.75
C ALA A 229 -5.98 -3.35 13.33
N THR A 230 -6.22 -3.41 14.64
CA THR A 230 -6.64 -4.66 15.30
C THR A 230 -8.09 -5.01 15.01
N HIS A 231 -8.98 -4.02 14.85
CA HIS A 231 -10.34 -4.26 14.38
C HIS A 231 -10.35 -4.91 12.99
N LEU A 232 -9.64 -4.31 12.02
CA LEU A 232 -9.60 -4.80 10.65
C LEU A 232 -8.80 -6.10 10.50
N GLY A 233 -7.60 -6.17 11.09
CA GLY A 233 -6.70 -7.31 10.90
C GLY A 233 -7.10 -8.54 11.71
N VAL A 234 -7.51 -8.37 12.97
CA VAL A 234 -7.93 -9.49 13.83
C VAL A 234 -9.42 -9.78 13.70
N GLY A 235 -10.25 -8.73 13.63
CA GLY A 235 -11.71 -8.86 13.60
C GLY A 235 -12.27 -9.21 12.22
N GLU A 236 -11.76 -8.57 11.16
CA GLU A 236 -12.27 -8.73 9.79
C GLU A 236 -11.34 -9.54 8.87
N GLY A 237 -10.13 -9.89 9.33
CA GLY A 237 -9.15 -10.65 8.52
C GLY A 237 -8.56 -9.87 7.35
N LYS A 238 -8.53 -8.53 7.42
CA LYS A 238 -7.95 -7.67 6.39
C LYS A 238 -6.43 -7.60 6.51
N HIS A 239 -5.74 -7.37 5.40
CA HIS A 239 -4.28 -7.32 5.31
C HIS A 239 -3.77 -5.90 5.61
N ILE A 240 -3.11 -5.72 6.75
CA ILE A 240 -2.71 -4.41 7.26
C ILE A 240 -1.18 -4.31 7.29
N ALA A 241 -0.62 -3.27 6.67
CA ALA A 241 0.79 -2.92 6.81
C ALA A 241 0.96 -1.76 7.78
N ILE A 242 1.80 -1.92 8.80
CA ILE A 242 2.11 -0.88 9.78
C ILE A 242 3.60 -0.54 9.69
N PHE A 243 3.89 0.70 9.31
CA PHE A 243 5.23 1.29 9.35
C PHE A 243 5.31 2.20 10.56
N ASN A 244 6.19 1.88 11.50
CA ASN A 244 6.35 2.67 12.71
C ASN A 244 7.82 3.04 12.91
N LEU A 245 8.08 4.33 13.05
CA LEU A 245 9.43 4.86 13.24
C LEU A 245 9.67 5.34 14.67
N GLU A 246 8.64 5.37 15.52
CA GLU A 246 8.76 5.87 16.90
C GLU A 246 8.99 4.76 17.94
N MET A 247 8.38 3.57 17.74
CA MET A 247 8.35 2.53 18.77
C MET A 247 8.82 1.18 18.27
N SER A 248 9.39 0.37 19.16
CA SER A 248 9.80 -1.00 18.88
C SER A 248 8.62 -1.92 18.53
N LYS A 249 8.92 -3.04 17.86
CA LYS A 249 7.92 -4.08 17.56
C LYS A 249 7.26 -4.61 18.83
N GLN A 250 8.06 -4.84 19.89
CA GLN A 250 7.57 -5.33 21.17
C GLN A 250 6.59 -4.36 21.82
N GLU A 251 6.84 -3.05 21.76
CA GLU A 251 5.93 -2.06 22.33
C GLU A 251 4.61 -1.97 21.56
N LEU A 252 4.63 -2.07 20.23
CA LEU A 252 3.40 -2.09 19.43
C LEU A 252 2.55 -3.33 19.75
N VAL A 253 3.15 -4.51 19.72
CA VAL A 253 2.45 -5.77 20.03
C VAL A 253 1.94 -5.77 21.47
N GLY A 254 2.75 -5.27 22.42
CA GLY A 254 2.32 -5.10 23.82
C GLY A 254 1.07 -4.22 23.94
N ARG A 255 0.98 -3.13 23.18
CA ARG A 255 -0.23 -2.29 23.15
C ARG A 255 -1.42 -3.02 22.54
N MET A 256 -1.26 -3.73 21.43
CA MET A 256 -2.33 -4.55 20.82
C MET A 256 -2.84 -5.61 21.81
N LEU A 257 -1.95 -6.31 22.52
CA LEU A 257 -2.30 -7.29 23.56
C LEU A 257 -3.09 -6.64 24.69
N THR A 258 -2.63 -5.50 25.22
CA THR A 258 -3.36 -4.73 26.25
C THR A 258 -4.77 -4.38 25.77
N GLN A 259 -4.87 -3.90 24.53
CA GLN A 259 -6.09 -3.38 23.97
C GLN A 259 -7.13 -4.48 23.69
N LEU A 260 -6.71 -5.62 23.15
CA LEU A 260 -7.60 -6.75 22.86
C LEU A 260 -7.96 -7.55 24.12
N SER A 261 -7.00 -7.78 25.01
CA SER A 261 -7.25 -8.54 26.25
C SER A 261 -8.02 -7.74 27.31
N GLY A 262 -7.96 -6.40 27.26
CA GLY A 262 -8.48 -5.55 28.32
C GLY A 262 -7.72 -5.69 29.64
N ILE A 263 -6.49 -6.24 29.60
CA ILE A 263 -5.62 -6.35 30.77
C ILE A 263 -4.72 -5.11 30.81
N PRO A 264 -4.71 -4.35 31.93
CA PRO A 264 -3.96 -3.11 32.00
C PRO A 264 -2.47 -3.27 31.73
N LYS A 265 -1.88 -2.30 31.01
CA LYS A 265 -0.46 -2.30 30.62
C LYS A 265 0.51 -2.56 31.78
N LYS A 266 0.19 -2.06 32.99
CA LYS A 266 1.02 -2.25 34.20
C LYS A 266 1.34 -3.73 34.49
N TYR A 267 0.48 -4.65 34.09
CA TYR A 267 0.67 -6.09 34.32
C TYR A 267 1.64 -6.72 33.31
N GLN A 268 1.94 -6.04 32.19
CA GLN A 268 3.03 -6.45 31.30
C GLN A 268 4.40 -6.17 31.92
N GLU A 269 4.50 -5.09 32.70
CA GLU A 269 5.71 -4.72 33.45
C GLU A 269 5.85 -5.52 34.76
N THR A 270 4.73 -6.03 35.29
CA THR A 270 4.67 -6.84 36.52
C THR A 270 3.95 -8.17 36.31
N PRO A 271 4.49 -9.07 35.45
CA PRO A 271 3.79 -10.29 35.03
C PRO A 271 3.48 -11.25 36.20
N ARG A 272 4.25 -11.19 37.29
CA ARG A 272 4.00 -11.99 38.51
C ARG A 272 2.66 -11.67 39.21
N ALA A 273 2.06 -10.51 38.91
CA ALA A 273 0.77 -10.09 39.48
C ALA A 273 -0.44 -10.53 38.63
N LEU A 274 -0.23 -11.25 37.52
CA LEU A 274 -1.31 -11.75 36.66
C LEU A 274 -1.99 -12.96 37.30
N ALA A 275 -3.33 -12.93 37.36
CA ALA A 275 -4.11 -14.09 37.72
C ALA A 275 -4.04 -15.17 36.61
N PRO A 276 -4.18 -16.47 36.92
CA PRO A 276 -4.16 -17.53 35.91
C PRO A 276 -5.18 -17.33 34.77
N SER A 277 -6.37 -16.78 35.07
CA SER A 277 -7.38 -16.44 34.07
C SER A 277 -6.94 -15.32 33.12
N GLN A 278 -6.17 -14.35 33.62
CA GLN A 278 -5.61 -13.27 32.80
C GLN A 278 -4.50 -13.78 31.88
N ILE A 279 -3.65 -14.69 32.37
CA ILE A 279 -2.63 -15.35 31.55
C ILE A 279 -3.28 -16.13 30.41
N LYS A 280 -4.34 -16.90 30.71
CA LYS A 280 -5.11 -17.61 29.70
C LYS A 280 -5.66 -16.65 28.63
N LYS A 281 -6.26 -15.54 29.05
CA LYS A 281 -6.80 -14.52 28.13
C LYS A 281 -5.72 -13.87 27.26
N LEU A 282 -4.55 -13.57 27.84
CA LEU A 282 -3.40 -13.07 27.06
C LEU A 282 -2.94 -14.08 26.01
N TYR A 283 -2.89 -15.36 26.36
CA TYR A 283 -2.53 -16.42 25.43
C TYR A 283 -3.54 -16.53 24.28
N GLU A 284 -4.85 -16.53 24.57
CA GLU A 284 -5.91 -16.56 23.56
C GLU A 284 -5.79 -15.38 22.58
N VAL A 285 -5.58 -14.17 23.10
CA VAL A 285 -5.37 -12.96 22.26
C VAL A 285 -4.07 -13.04 21.48
N ASN A 286 -3.00 -13.59 22.06
CA ASN A 286 -1.72 -13.76 21.38
C ASN A 286 -1.85 -14.73 20.20
N VAL A 287 -2.61 -15.82 20.35
CA VAL A 287 -2.93 -16.74 19.24
C VAL A 287 -3.75 -16.03 18.17
N ALA A 288 -4.76 -15.24 18.56
CA ALA A 288 -5.57 -14.48 17.59
C ALA A 288 -4.73 -13.45 16.82
N LEU A 289 -3.83 -12.72 17.49
CA LEU A 289 -2.89 -11.80 16.86
C LEU A 289 -1.90 -12.53 15.94
N GLY A 290 -1.37 -13.69 16.37
CA GLY A 290 -0.43 -14.49 15.58
C GLY A 290 -1.03 -15.05 14.29
N ASN A 291 -2.35 -15.25 14.25
CA ASN A 291 -3.08 -15.70 13.07
C ASN A 291 -3.66 -14.54 12.23
N SER A 292 -3.40 -13.28 12.61
CA SER A 292 -3.92 -12.11 11.90
C SER A 292 -3.00 -11.66 10.77
N GLU A 293 -3.57 -11.02 9.76
CA GLU A 293 -2.84 -10.51 8.59
C GLU A 293 -2.27 -9.09 8.84
N ILE A 294 -1.64 -8.89 10.00
CA ILE A 294 -1.02 -7.62 10.39
C ILE A 294 0.51 -7.72 10.28
N TYR A 295 1.08 -6.90 9.40
CA TYR A 295 2.51 -6.88 9.08
C TYR A 295 3.15 -5.60 9.63
N ILE A 296 4.24 -5.72 10.41
CA ILE A 296 4.87 -4.60 11.10
C ILE A 296 6.32 -4.40 10.65
N ASP A 297 6.62 -3.18 10.24
CA ASP A 297 7.95 -2.71 9.89
C ASP A 297 8.40 -1.57 10.82
N VAL A 298 9.58 -1.75 11.44
CA VAL A 298 10.21 -0.78 12.37
C VAL A 298 11.65 -0.47 11.92
N SER A 299 11.95 -0.67 10.64
CA SER A 299 13.27 -0.32 10.10
C SER A 299 13.48 1.19 10.13
N VAL A 300 14.66 1.62 10.61
CA VAL A 300 15.05 3.03 10.75
C VAL A 300 15.27 3.71 9.39
N GLU A 301 15.55 2.93 8.34
CA GLU A 301 15.86 3.40 6.97
C GLU A 301 14.64 3.42 6.03
N ASN A 302 13.41 3.53 6.56
CA ASN A 302 12.20 3.53 5.73
C ASN A 302 12.01 4.87 4.99
N THR A 303 12.62 4.99 3.81
CA THR A 303 12.31 6.05 2.83
C THR A 303 10.92 5.82 2.20
N PRO A 304 10.28 6.84 1.60
CA PRO A 304 8.96 6.68 0.99
C PRO A 304 8.96 5.64 -0.13
N ALA A 305 10.06 5.55 -0.89
CA ALA A 305 10.25 4.53 -1.93
C ALA A 305 10.35 3.11 -1.35
N SER A 306 11.07 2.94 -0.23
CA SER A 306 11.17 1.65 0.48
C SER A 306 9.81 1.18 0.98
N ILE A 307 9.02 2.09 1.57
CA ILE A 307 7.64 1.81 2.02
C ILE A 307 6.79 1.34 0.83
N LEU A 308 6.79 2.06 -0.30
CA LEU A 308 6.05 1.69 -1.49
C LEU A 308 6.45 0.29 -2.00
N SER A 309 7.75 0.02 -2.12
CA SER A 309 8.27 -1.27 -2.58
C SER A 309 7.83 -2.43 -1.69
N LYS A 310 7.79 -2.22 -0.36
CA LYS A 310 7.28 -3.22 0.59
C LYS A 310 5.77 -3.41 0.44
N CYS A 311 4.99 -2.33 0.33
CA CYS A 311 3.55 -2.39 0.09
C CYS A 311 3.20 -3.10 -1.23
N ARG A 312 3.90 -2.80 -2.34
CA ARG A 312 3.70 -3.48 -3.63
C ARG A 312 3.95 -4.98 -3.51
N ARG A 313 5.06 -5.37 -2.87
CA ARG A 313 5.42 -6.77 -2.65
C ARG A 313 4.35 -7.50 -1.83
N MET A 314 3.92 -6.90 -0.73
CA MET A 314 2.87 -7.44 0.14
C MET A 314 1.54 -7.56 -0.61
N LYS A 315 1.13 -6.53 -1.36
CA LYS A 315 -0.11 -6.55 -2.16
C LYS A 315 -0.16 -7.72 -3.14
N VAL A 316 0.98 -8.06 -3.77
CA VAL A 316 1.08 -9.20 -4.70
C VAL A 316 1.11 -10.55 -3.97
N GLN A 317 1.84 -10.65 -2.86
CA GLN A 317 2.07 -11.92 -2.17
C GLN A 317 0.91 -12.34 -1.26
N HIS A 318 0.33 -11.38 -0.54
CA HIS A 318 -0.64 -11.61 0.52
C HIS A 318 -1.93 -10.81 0.32
N GLY A 319 -1.89 -9.71 -0.43
CA GLY A 319 -2.95 -8.70 -0.45
C GLY A 319 -2.60 -7.52 0.45
N LEU A 320 -3.32 -6.41 0.30
CA LEU A 320 -3.11 -5.21 1.09
C LEU A 320 -4.39 -4.37 1.10
N ASP A 321 -4.94 -4.13 2.29
CA ASP A 321 -6.20 -3.42 2.49
C ASP A 321 -5.99 -2.06 3.17
N LEU A 322 -5.02 -1.92 4.08
CA LEU A 322 -4.72 -0.66 4.76
C LEU A 322 -3.23 -0.51 5.01
N VAL A 323 -2.71 0.71 4.80
CA VAL A 323 -1.36 1.09 5.20
C VAL A 323 -1.42 2.11 6.32
N ILE A 324 -0.78 1.83 7.45
CA ILE A 324 -0.63 2.74 8.57
C ILE A 324 0.82 3.21 8.65
N ILE A 325 1.03 4.52 8.76
CA ILE A 325 2.36 5.11 8.91
C ILE A 325 2.35 5.99 10.17
N ASP A 326 2.99 5.54 11.26
CA ASP A 326 3.25 6.38 12.44
C ASP A 326 4.62 7.03 12.30
N TYR A 327 4.61 8.27 11.79
CA TYR A 327 5.82 8.97 11.42
C TYR A 327 6.29 9.93 12.51
N LEU A 328 7.56 9.77 12.89
CA LEU A 328 8.37 10.77 13.58
C LEU A 328 8.89 11.75 12.53
N GLN A 329 8.71 13.05 12.72
CA GLN A 329 9.15 14.16 11.85
C GLN A 329 10.69 14.25 11.61
N LEU A 330 11.39 13.17 11.23
CA LEU A 330 12.82 13.12 10.95
C LEU A 330 13.12 12.06 9.87
N MET A 331 13.22 12.52 8.62
CA MET A 331 14.25 12.02 7.72
C MET A 331 15.40 12.99 7.98
N SER A 332 16.54 12.46 8.38
CA SER A 332 17.69 13.24 8.80
C SER A 332 18.46 13.76 7.58
N SER A 333 18.49 15.08 7.39
CA SER A 333 19.51 15.78 6.60
C SER A 333 20.50 16.42 7.57
N GLU A 334 21.78 16.09 7.44
CA GLU A 334 22.83 16.32 8.43
C GLU A 334 23.42 17.76 8.46
N ASN A 335 22.92 18.73 7.68
CA ASN A 335 23.57 20.06 7.59
C ASN A 335 22.71 21.24 8.05
N ALA A 336 23.33 22.13 8.82
CA ALA A 336 22.69 22.98 9.83
C ALA A 336 22.16 24.37 9.38
N ALA A 337 22.54 24.88 8.21
CA ALA A 337 22.19 26.24 7.77
C ALA A 337 21.07 26.28 6.70
N ASP A 338 20.97 25.27 5.83
CA ASP A 338 19.90 25.10 4.81
C ASP A 338 18.63 24.37 5.35
N ARG A 339 18.55 24.17 6.68
CA ARG A 339 17.64 23.22 7.39
C ARG A 339 16.13 23.44 7.25
N ARG A 340 15.65 24.67 7.06
CA ARG A 340 14.19 24.93 7.16
C ARG A 340 13.47 24.76 5.83
N GLU A 341 14.09 25.17 4.74
CA GLU A 341 13.50 25.08 3.41
C GLU A 341 13.54 23.64 2.89
N GLY A 342 14.68 22.94 3.04
CA GLY A 342 14.81 21.53 2.65
C GLY A 342 13.85 20.59 3.40
N ARG A 343 13.61 20.83 4.69
CA ARG A 343 12.67 20.03 5.50
C ARG A 343 11.21 20.23 5.09
N GLN A 344 10.82 21.47 4.79
CA GLN A 344 9.48 21.76 4.28
C GLN A 344 9.25 21.12 2.91
N GLN A 345 10.27 21.16 2.05
CA GLN A 345 10.22 20.54 0.74
C GLN A 345 10.11 19.01 0.85
N GLU A 346 10.92 18.38 1.71
CA GLU A 346 10.91 16.94 1.93
C GLU A 346 9.57 16.44 2.48
N VAL A 347 9.00 17.14 3.47
CA VAL A 347 7.66 16.82 4.01
C VAL A 347 6.58 17.00 2.94
N SER A 348 6.72 18.01 2.09
CA SER A 348 5.79 18.25 0.98
C SER A 348 5.87 17.13 -0.06
N ASP A 349 7.07 16.73 -0.46
CA ASP A 349 7.28 15.66 -1.42
C ASP A 349 6.82 14.32 -0.86
N MET A 350 7.04 14.05 0.43
CA MET A 350 6.51 12.88 1.12
C MET A 350 4.98 12.84 1.07
N SER A 351 4.30 13.95 1.36
CA SER A 351 2.84 14.01 1.35
C SER A 351 2.23 13.78 -0.05
N ARG A 352 2.84 14.37 -1.08
CA ARG A 352 2.48 14.14 -2.49
C ARG A 352 2.70 12.69 -2.87
N ASN A 353 3.83 12.12 -2.48
CA ASN A 353 4.17 10.73 -2.76
C ASN A 353 3.20 9.78 -2.07
N ILE A 354 2.87 9.98 -0.79
CA ILE A 354 1.86 9.18 -0.08
C ILE A 354 0.52 9.22 -0.82
N LYS A 355 0.06 10.40 -1.27
CA LYS A 355 -1.19 10.50 -2.03
C LYS A 355 -1.12 9.76 -3.37
N LYS A 356 0.01 9.84 -4.07
CA LYS A 356 0.25 9.07 -5.31
C LYS A 356 0.22 7.57 -5.02
N TYR A 357 0.92 7.11 -3.98
CA TYR A 357 1.02 5.70 -3.60
C TYR A 357 -0.33 5.13 -3.18
N ALA A 358 -1.13 5.89 -2.43
CA ALA A 358 -2.49 5.48 -2.07
C ALA A 358 -3.33 5.22 -3.32
N LYS A 359 -3.28 6.13 -4.31
CA LYS A 359 -4.00 5.99 -5.59
C LYS A 359 -3.48 4.83 -6.44
N GLU A 360 -2.17 4.72 -6.58
CA GLU A 360 -1.53 3.67 -7.38
C GLU A 360 -1.81 2.28 -6.82
N LEU A 361 -1.70 2.13 -5.49
CA LEU A 361 -2.03 0.90 -4.80
C LEU A 361 -3.53 0.71 -4.61
N ASP A 362 -4.37 1.68 -4.95
CA ASP A 362 -5.81 1.67 -4.65
C ASP A 362 -6.11 1.19 -3.21
N VAL A 363 -5.40 1.75 -2.24
CA VAL A 363 -5.46 1.36 -0.82
C VAL A 363 -5.50 2.63 0.05
N PRO A 364 -6.33 2.68 1.12
CA PRO A 364 -6.28 3.78 2.08
C PRO A 364 -4.94 3.81 2.83
N PHE A 365 -4.38 5.02 2.96
CA PHE A 365 -3.22 5.29 3.81
C PHE A 365 -3.69 6.09 5.03
N LEU A 366 -3.46 5.55 6.24
CA LEU A 366 -3.68 6.22 7.52
C LEU A 366 -2.33 6.68 8.09
N VAL A 367 -2.08 7.98 8.07
CA VAL A 367 -0.81 8.56 8.48
C VAL A 367 -0.98 9.34 9.77
N LEU A 368 -0.07 9.13 10.72
CA LEU A 368 -0.06 9.86 11.98
C LEU A 368 0.96 10.98 11.93
N SER A 369 0.58 12.13 12.46
CA SER A 369 1.44 13.30 12.53
C SER A 369 1.44 13.93 13.93
N GLN A 370 2.55 14.55 14.31
CA GLN A 370 2.63 15.31 15.55
C GLN A 370 2.26 16.78 15.29
N LEU A 371 1.47 17.36 16.20
CA LEU A 371 1.13 18.80 16.17
C LEU A 371 2.27 19.67 16.70
N ASN A 372 2.38 20.90 16.20
CA ASN A 372 3.29 21.92 16.73
C ASN A 372 2.88 22.38 18.16
N ARG A 373 3.88 22.73 18.99
CA ARG A 373 3.71 23.38 20.32
C ARG A 373 3.06 24.77 20.25
N ALA A 374 3.13 25.48 19.13
CA ALA A 374 2.56 26.83 19.02
C ALA A 374 1.03 26.89 19.21
N GLY A 375 0.32 25.79 18.92
CA GLY A 375 -1.11 25.68 19.22
C GLY A 375 -1.42 25.76 20.71
N GLU A 376 -0.50 25.29 21.58
CA GLU A 376 -0.66 25.32 23.05
C GLU A 376 -0.65 26.76 23.58
N VAL A 377 0.14 27.65 22.96
CA VAL A 377 0.21 29.07 23.36
C VAL A 377 -1.06 29.82 22.92
N ARG A 378 -1.65 29.43 21.78
CA ARG A 378 -2.90 30.02 21.29
C ARG A 378 -4.11 29.59 22.15
N GLY A 379 -4.10 28.35 22.64
CA GLY A 379 -5.25 27.71 23.28
C GLY A 379 -6.38 27.42 22.29
N GLY A 380 -7.36 26.64 22.75
CA GLY A 380 -8.56 26.30 22.00
C GLY A 380 -8.35 25.21 20.94
N GLU A 381 -9.27 25.14 19.97
CA GLU A 381 -9.31 24.04 19.00
C GLU A 381 -8.08 24.00 18.07
N PRO A 382 -7.63 22.80 17.65
CA PRO A 382 -6.59 22.66 16.63
C PRO A 382 -7.06 23.19 15.28
N LYS A 383 -6.16 23.84 14.56
CA LYS A 383 -6.37 24.36 13.21
C LYS A 383 -5.43 23.65 12.24
N LEU A 384 -5.79 23.63 10.97
CA LEU A 384 -4.94 23.05 9.92
C LEU A 384 -3.53 23.70 9.88
N SER A 385 -3.44 24.99 10.22
CA SER A 385 -2.18 25.70 10.41
C SER A 385 -1.25 25.13 11.49
N ASP A 386 -1.75 24.31 12.40
CA ASP A 386 -0.97 23.70 13.49
C ASP A 386 -0.14 22.49 13.04
N LEU A 387 -0.36 22.01 11.81
CA LEU A 387 0.48 21.03 11.12
C LEU A 387 1.81 21.62 10.61
N ARG A 388 2.27 22.74 11.19
CA ARG A 388 3.40 23.60 10.72
C ARG A 388 4.53 22.79 10.04
N GLU A 389 5.02 23.36 8.93
CA GLU A 389 5.98 22.80 7.94
C GLU A 389 5.33 22.09 6.74
N SER A 390 3.99 22.10 6.60
CA SER A 390 3.31 21.23 5.64
C SER A 390 1.97 21.73 5.04
N GLY A 391 1.92 22.97 4.52
CA GLY A 391 0.74 23.41 3.75
C GLY A 391 0.36 22.43 2.61
N SER A 392 1.34 21.69 2.10
CA SER A 392 1.23 20.53 1.21
C SER A 392 0.50 19.33 1.81
N ILE A 393 0.84 18.88 3.03
CA ILE A 393 0.10 17.80 3.72
C ILE A 393 -1.38 18.15 3.83
N GLU A 394 -1.68 19.38 4.25
CA GLU A 394 -3.07 19.84 4.31
C GLU A 394 -3.74 19.75 2.96
N GLN A 395 -3.09 20.16 1.86
CA GLN A 395 -3.66 20.16 0.51
C GLN A 395 -3.87 18.74 -0.04
N ASP A 396 -2.91 17.84 0.21
CA ASP A 396 -2.85 16.50 -0.38
C ASP A 396 -3.71 15.47 0.36
N ALA A 397 -3.86 15.60 1.69
CA ALA A 397 -4.72 14.72 2.48
C ALA A 397 -6.20 14.86 2.09
N ASP A 398 -6.91 13.75 1.92
CA ASP A 398 -8.35 13.78 1.67
C ASP A 398 -9.16 13.94 2.95
N PHE A 399 -8.60 13.48 4.07
CA PHE A 399 -9.17 13.58 5.41
C PHE A 399 -8.11 14.04 6.40
N VAL A 400 -8.46 15.00 7.27
CA VAL A 400 -7.60 15.49 8.36
C VAL A 400 -8.42 15.60 9.63
N ALA A 401 -7.99 14.84 10.65
CA ALA A 401 -8.53 14.91 12.00
C ALA A 401 -7.46 15.22 13.04
N PHE A 402 -7.85 15.96 14.07
CA PHE A 402 -7.00 16.24 15.22
C PHE A 402 -7.53 15.59 16.49
N LEU A 403 -6.68 14.92 17.25
CA LEU A 403 -7.01 14.45 18.59
C LEU A 403 -6.48 15.43 19.64
N GLN A 404 -7.35 15.87 20.54
CA GLN A 404 -7.01 16.75 21.66
C GLN A 404 -7.70 16.28 22.94
N ARG A 405 -6.96 16.24 24.06
CA ARG A 405 -7.57 16.01 25.37
C ARG A 405 -8.43 17.21 25.73
N TYR A 406 -9.66 16.95 26.16
CA TYR A 406 -10.56 18.00 26.62
C TYR A 406 -10.00 18.66 27.88
N ASN A 407 -9.87 19.99 27.84
CA ASN A 407 -9.38 20.80 28.94
C ASN A 407 -10.45 21.83 29.34
N PRO A 408 -11.19 21.61 30.45
CA PRO A 408 -12.31 22.47 30.83
C PRO A 408 -11.87 23.88 31.27
N ALA A 409 -10.60 24.07 31.66
CA ALA A 409 -10.07 25.37 32.04
C ALA A 409 -10.00 26.36 30.87
N GLU A 410 -9.89 25.87 29.63
CA GLU A 410 -9.83 26.69 28.43
C GLU A 410 -11.20 27.24 28.00
N GLN A 411 -12.30 26.66 28.47
CA GLN A 411 -13.66 27.09 28.08
C GLN A 411 -14.36 27.97 29.13
N ASN A 412 -14.12 27.75 30.43
CA ASN A 412 -14.91 28.41 31.48
C ASN A 412 -14.16 29.48 32.30
N GLY A 413 -12.87 29.72 32.07
CA GLY A 413 -12.11 30.79 32.76
C GLY A 413 -11.99 30.65 34.28
N GLU A 414 -12.52 29.58 34.89
CA GLU A 414 -12.53 29.35 36.33
C GLU A 414 -11.77 28.08 36.74
N ASN A 415 -11.07 28.17 37.87
CA ASN A 415 -10.28 27.11 38.50
C ASN A 415 -11.18 26.04 39.17
N VAL A 416 -12.01 25.34 38.40
CA VAL A 416 -12.64 24.10 38.85
C VAL A 416 -11.66 22.95 38.60
N SER A 417 -11.49 22.03 39.55
CA SER A 417 -10.62 20.86 39.37
C SER A 417 -10.98 20.15 38.06
N ALA A 418 -10.02 20.07 37.12
CA ALA A 418 -10.28 19.68 35.73
C ALA A 418 -11.11 18.40 35.60
N ALA A 419 -10.84 17.37 36.42
CA ALA A 419 -11.58 16.11 36.39
C ALA A 419 -13.08 16.25 36.72
N LYS A 420 -13.46 17.11 37.67
CA LYS A 420 -14.88 17.33 38.02
C LYS A 420 -15.61 18.15 36.95
N ALA A 421 -14.91 19.07 36.28
CA ALA A 421 -15.48 19.88 35.21
C ALA A 421 -15.66 19.09 33.90
N VAL A 422 -14.76 18.14 33.59
CA VAL A 422 -14.97 17.21 32.45
C VAL A 422 -16.18 16.33 32.72
N GLN A 423 -16.30 15.77 33.92
CA GLN A 423 -17.40 14.88 34.28
C GLN A 423 -18.75 15.60 34.29
N SER A 424 -18.80 16.91 34.56
CA SER A 424 -20.04 17.70 34.42
C SER A 424 -20.48 17.94 32.98
N VAL A 425 -19.55 17.87 32.01
CA VAL A 425 -19.86 18.10 30.58
C VAL A 425 -20.10 16.78 29.85
N TYR A 426 -19.22 15.80 30.01
CA TYR A 426 -19.22 14.55 29.23
C TYR A 426 -19.60 13.31 30.05
N SER A 427 -19.97 13.44 31.33
CA SER A 427 -20.29 12.33 32.26
C SER A 427 -19.17 11.32 32.54
N VAL A 428 -18.08 11.33 31.77
CA VAL A 428 -16.92 10.43 31.89
C VAL A 428 -15.60 11.19 32.10
N PRO A 429 -14.59 10.61 32.78
CA PRO A 429 -13.27 11.22 32.90
C PRO A 429 -12.42 11.03 31.63
N ASN A 430 -11.35 11.82 31.49
CA ASN A 430 -10.34 11.66 30.42
C ASN A 430 -10.90 11.70 28.98
N VAL A 431 -11.66 12.73 28.64
CA VAL A 431 -12.21 12.89 27.30
C VAL A 431 -11.14 13.32 26.30
N VAL A 432 -11.15 12.70 25.13
CA VAL A 432 -10.41 13.14 23.93
C VAL A 432 -11.41 13.48 22.86
N GLU A 433 -11.31 14.69 22.33
CA GLU A 433 -12.11 15.16 21.21
C GLU A 433 -11.34 14.95 19.92
N MET A 434 -12.05 14.45 18.90
CA MET A 434 -11.57 14.37 17.52
C MET A 434 -12.21 15.49 16.72
N TYR A 435 -11.39 16.37 16.17
CA TYR A 435 -11.81 17.47 15.31
C TYR A 435 -11.53 17.12 13.85
N VAL A 436 -12.56 16.78 13.08
CA VAL A 436 -12.46 16.61 11.64
C VAL A 436 -12.47 17.98 10.98
N LYS A 437 -11.28 18.44 10.58
CA LYS A 437 -11.07 19.78 9.98
C LYS A 437 -10.94 19.75 8.46
N LYS A 438 -10.76 18.58 7.85
CA LYS A 438 -10.87 18.38 6.41
C LYS A 438 -11.49 17.02 6.11
N ASN A 439 -12.46 17.00 5.20
CA ASN A 439 -13.05 15.77 4.68
C ASN A 439 -13.51 16.02 3.23
N ARG A 440 -12.86 15.39 2.25
CA ARG A 440 -13.25 15.50 0.83
C ARG A 440 -14.46 14.65 0.47
N HIS A 441 -14.88 13.75 1.34
CA HIS A 441 -15.87 12.72 1.06
C HIS A 441 -17.14 12.85 1.91
N GLY A 442 -17.20 13.82 2.81
CA GLY A 442 -18.27 13.96 3.79
C GLY A 442 -18.19 15.29 4.54
N GLU A 443 -18.78 15.30 5.73
CA GLU A 443 -18.91 16.52 6.53
C GLU A 443 -17.69 16.75 7.44
N LEU A 444 -17.55 18.00 7.88
CA LEU A 444 -16.69 18.33 9.01
C LEU A 444 -17.47 18.07 10.30
N GLY A 445 -16.77 17.73 11.37
CA GLY A 445 -17.43 17.31 12.60
C GLY A 445 -16.51 17.30 13.80
N LYS A 446 -17.14 17.20 14.95
CA LYS A 446 -16.48 16.98 16.23
C LYS A 446 -17.04 15.68 16.82
N LEU A 447 -16.14 14.79 17.23
CA LEU A 447 -16.47 13.54 17.90
C LEU A 447 -15.78 13.53 19.27
N ALA A 448 -16.29 12.75 20.20
CA ALA A 448 -15.69 12.60 21.53
C ALA A 448 -15.50 11.13 21.88
N PHE A 449 -14.45 10.86 22.65
CA PHE A 449 -14.09 9.54 23.13
C PHE A 449 -13.68 9.62 24.60
N GLU A 450 -14.02 8.59 25.38
CA GLU A 450 -13.34 8.29 26.63
C GLU A 450 -11.98 7.66 26.34
N TRP A 451 -10.90 8.28 26.82
CA TRP A 451 -9.55 7.73 26.72
C TRP A 451 -9.19 6.87 27.94
N GLN A 452 -9.24 5.55 27.74
CA GLN A 452 -8.87 4.55 28.74
C GLN A 452 -7.38 4.22 28.61
N GLY A 453 -6.51 5.15 29.00
CA GLY A 453 -5.06 5.03 28.77
C GLY A 453 -4.39 3.79 29.39
N HIS A 454 -4.93 3.27 30.49
CA HIS A 454 -4.46 2.03 31.11
C HIS A 454 -4.73 0.79 30.25
N LEU A 455 -5.73 0.84 29.36
CA LEU A 455 -6.08 -0.17 28.37
C LEU A 455 -5.69 0.22 26.94
N GLN A 456 -5.08 1.39 26.74
CA GLN A 456 -4.75 1.93 25.41
C GLN A 456 -5.96 1.96 24.46
N ARG A 457 -7.15 2.26 24.99
CA ARG A 457 -8.42 2.15 24.24
C ARG A 457 -9.15 3.48 24.18
N PHE A 458 -9.76 3.76 23.03
CA PHE A 458 -10.76 4.80 22.85
C PHE A 458 -12.16 4.16 22.90
N VAL A 459 -13.07 4.77 23.65
CA VAL A 459 -14.48 4.36 23.70
C VAL A 459 -15.33 5.55 23.23
N PRO A 460 -16.12 5.43 22.16
CA PRO A 460 -17.01 6.49 21.70
C PRO A 460 -17.95 6.99 22.80
N ILE A 461 -18.14 8.31 22.89
CA ILE A 461 -19.13 8.94 23.78
C ILE A 461 -19.91 10.03 23.04
N GLU A 462 -21.09 10.38 23.54
CA GLU A 462 -21.91 11.44 22.98
C GLU A 462 -21.26 12.82 23.21
N VAL A 463 -21.37 13.69 22.21
CA VAL A 463 -20.98 15.10 22.31
C VAL A 463 -22.20 15.89 22.83
N PRO A 464 -22.09 16.64 23.93
CA PRO A 464 -23.18 17.45 24.46
C PRO A 464 -23.64 18.51 23.44
N ASP A 465 -24.96 18.72 23.35
CA ASP A 465 -25.67 19.59 22.39
C ASP A 465 -25.30 21.10 22.42
N SER A 466 -24.29 21.52 23.20
CA SER A 466 -23.95 22.94 23.38
C SER A 466 -23.01 23.53 22.32
N ASP A 467 -22.38 22.70 21.48
CA ASP A 467 -21.53 23.15 20.38
C ASP A 467 -22.33 23.19 19.07
N ASN A 468 -22.15 24.24 18.25
CA ASN A 468 -22.83 24.47 16.95
C ASN A 468 -22.59 23.38 15.86
N TYR A 469 -22.16 22.18 16.24
CA TYR A 469 -22.04 21.01 15.37
C TYR A 469 -23.25 20.11 15.59
N LYS A 470 -23.89 19.69 14.50
CA LYS A 470 -25.03 18.77 14.59
C LYS A 470 -24.57 17.48 15.28
N PRO A 471 -25.23 17.04 16.37
CA PRO A 471 -24.99 15.72 16.91
C PRO A 471 -25.38 14.69 15.85
N VAL A 472 -24.46 13.79 15.51
CA VAL A 472 -24.68 12.78 14.46
C VAL A 472 -25.52 11.59 14.97
N LEU A 473 -25.81 11.48 16.27
CA LEU A 473 -26.66 10.41 16.77
C LEU A 473 -28.11 10.88 16.91
N LYS A 474 -28.95 10.61 15.90
CA LYS A 474 -30.40 10.58 16.09
C LYS A 474 -30.84 9.17 16.49
N GLN A 475 -31.38 9.11 17.70
CA GLN A 475 -32.13 8.01 18.29
C GLN A 475 -33.18 7.45 17.33
N SER A 476 -33.26 6.12 17.26
CA SER A 476 -34.39 5.39 16.70
C SER A 476 -35.66 5.65 17.52
N GLU A 477 -36.59 6.46 17.01
CA GLU A 477 -38.01 6.45 17.40
C GLU A 477 -38.76 5.48 16.47
N LYS A 478 -39.76 4.68 16.86
CA LYS A 478 -40.46 4.39 18.11
C LYS A 478 -41.38 3.19 17.84
N GLU A 479 -41.69 2.45 18.91
CA GLU A 479 -42.98 1.77 19.18
C GLU A 479 -43.48 0.69 18.21
N ASP A 480 -43.39 -0.58 18.64
CA ASP A 480 -44.64 -1.33 18.84
C ASP A 480 -44.55 -2.30 20.02
N LYS A 481 -45.71 -2.57 20.60
CA LYS A 481 -45.98 -3.02 21.96
C LYS A 481 -45.36 -4.37 22.34
N SER A 482 -44.82 -4.43 23.56
CA SER A 482 -44.55 -5.70 24.26
C SER A 482 -45.83 -6.35 24.78
N PRO A 483 -45.82 -7.68 24.95
CA PRO A 483 -46.22 -8.19 26.25
C PRO A 483 -45.21 -9.20 26.85
N LYS A 484 -44.88 -8.91 28.12
CA LYS A 484 -44.57 -9.80 29.26
C LYS A 484 -43.48 -10.90 29.14
N ALA A 485 -42.38 -10.58 29.83
CA ALA A 485 -41.58 -11.37 30.78
C ALA A 485 -41.62 -12.91 30.74
N THR A 486 -40.45 -13.51 30.51
CA THR A 486 -39.94 -14.63 31.31
C THR A 486 -38.42 -14.51 31.49
N ASP A 487 -38.01 -14.76 32.72
CA ASP A 487 -36.68 -14.80 33.30
C ASP A 487 -35.87 -15.96 32.69
N GLU A 488 -34.76 -15.70 32.00
CA GLU A 488 -33.75 -16.73 31.66
C GLU A 488 -32.42 -16.09 31.23
N THR A 489 -31.33 -16.57 31.83
CA THR A 489 -29.94 -16.15 31.62
C THR A 489 -29.42 -16.64 30.26
N PRO A 490 -28.63 -15.87 29.49
CA PRO A 490 -28.14 -16.34 28.20
C PRO A 490 -26.94 -17.29 28.38
N LYS A 491 -27.14 -18.56 27.99
CA LYS A 491 -26.10 -19.54 27.69
C LYS A 491 -25.43 -19.22 26.34
N MET A 492 -24.12 -19.44 26.26
CA MET A 492 -23.35 -19.40 25.00
C MET A 492 -23.85 -20.47 24.02
N PRO A 493 -23.89 -20.21 22.70
CA PRO A 493 -24.30 -21.22 21.73
C PRO A 493 -23.18 -22.24 21.48
N GLU A 494 -23.58 -23.52 21.51
CA GLU A 494 -22.81 -24.68 21.07
C GLU A 494 -22.62 -24.71 19.56
N LYS A 495 -21.54 -25.39 19.16
CA LYS A 495 -21.05 -25.65 17.80
C LYS A 495 -22.15 -26.14 16.85
N VAL A 496 -22.23 -25.51 15.67
CA VAL A 496 -22.94 -26.07 14.51
C VAL A 496 -21.91 -26.57 13.50
N ALA A 497 -21.97 -27.87 13.24
CA ALA A 497 -21.21 -28.56 12.19
C ALA A 497 -21.71 -28.10 10.80
N ILE A 498 -20.77 -27.81 9.89
CA ILE A 498 -21.08 -27.50 8.49
C ILE A 498 -20.96 -28.80 7.69
N GLU A 499 -22.09 -29.34 7.26
CA GLU A 499 -22.17 -30.35 6.20
C GLU A 499 -21.83 -29.70 4.86
N GLN A 500 -20.83 -30.26 4.17
CA GLN A 500 -20.55 -29.97 2.77
C GLN A 500 -21.61 -30.61 1.87
N LYS A 501 -22.31 -29.82 1.06
CA LYS A 501 -23.05 -30.32 -0.11
C LYS A 501 -22.49 -29.71 -1.39
N ALA A 502 -21.82 -30.57 -2.14
CA ALA A 502 -21.36 -30.36 -3.50
C ALA A 502 -22.54 -30.11 -4.46
N LYS A 503 -22.35 -29.18 -5.41
CA LYS A 503 -23.27 -28.90 -6.51
C LYS A 503 -22.59 -29.34 -7.81
N ALA A 504 -23.13 -30.36 -8.46
CA ALA A 504 -22.68 -30.84 -9.77
C ALA A 504 -23.22 -29.93 -10.90
N PRO A 505 -22.49 -29.75 -12.01
CA PRO A 505 -23.00 -29.14 -13.24
C PRO A 505 -23.63 -30.18 -14.18
N ALA A 506 -24.49 -29.71 -15.09
CA ALA A 506 -25.29 -30.50 -16.03
C ALA A 506 -24.48 -31.03 -17.25
N ASP A 507 -24.92 -32.19 -17.77
CA ASP A 507 -24.53 -32.87 -19.03
C ASP A 507 -24.66 -31.94 -20.27
N ILE A 508 -24.06 -32.16 -21.47
CA ILE A 508 -23.96 -33.34 -22.35
C ILE A 508 -22.88 -33.05 -23.43
N SER A 509 -21.97 -33.99 -23.74
CA SER A 509 -21.76 -34.54 -25.11
C SER A 509 -20.72 -35.66 -25.12
N ALA A 510 -21.12 -36.78 -25.72
CA ALA A 510 -20.40 -38.03 -25.89
C ALA A 510 -19.15 -37.93 -26.78
N ASP A 511 -18.15 -38.78 -26.52
CA ASP A 511 -17.75 -39.86 -27.43
C ASP A 511 -16.54 -40.68 -26.90
N ALA A 512 -16.57 -41.97 -27.23
CA ALA A 512 -15.46 -42.94 -27.28
C ALA A 512 -14.89 -43.56 -25.98
N GLU A 513 -15.49 -44.70 -25.61
CA GLU A 513 -14.85 -46.05 -25.52
C GLU A 513 -13.34 -46.16 -25.24
N ILE A 514 -12.94 -46.90 -24.20
CA ILE A 514 -12.09 -48.13 -24.27
C ILE A 514 -11.65 -48.64 -22.87
N VAL A 515 -12.15 -49.84 -22.54
CA VAL A 515 -11.51 -51.05 -21.96
C VAL A 515 -10.87 -51.02 -20.55
N LEU A 516 -11.53 -51.74 -19.63
CA LEU A 516 -10.98 -52.35 -18.42
C LEU A 516 -10.41 -53.76 -18.71
N LYS A 517 -9.25 -54.13 -18.14
CA LYS A 517 -8.96 -55.43 -17.47
C LYS A 517 -7.50 -55.54 -16.90
N PRO A 518 -7.17 -56.48 -15.99
CA PRO A 518 -6.68 -56.18 -14.61
C PRO A 518 -5.46 -57.02 -14.11
N VAL A 519 -5.21 -57.03 -12.78
CA VAL A 519 -4.53 -58.05 -11.91
C VAL A 519 -3.01 -57.90 -11.71
N ALA A 520 -2.54 -57.48 -10.52
CA ALA A 520 -1.96 -58.22 -9.35
C ALA A 520 -0.42 -58.46 -9.48
N ASP A 521 0.42 -58.58 -8.45
CA ASP A 521 0.39 -59.36 -7.20
C ASP A 521 1.48 -58.88 -6.19
N ASP A 522 1.28 -59.27 -4.92
CA ASP A 522 2.26 -59.65 -3.86
C ASP A 522 3.15 -58.65 -3.07
N ALA A 523 2.63 -58.25 -1.89
CA ALA A 523 3.07 -58.49 -0.49
C ALA A 523 4.58 -58.58 -0.09
N PRO A 524 4.94 -58.56 1.23
CA PRO A 524 4.47 -57.79 2.40
C PRO A 524 5.65 -57.26 3.29
N PHE A 525 5.41 -56.47 4.34
CA PHE A 525 6.19 -56.57 5.60
C PHE A 525 5.42 -55.99 6.81
N ASP A 526 5.52 -56.74 7.90
CA ASP A 526 4.74 -56.69 9.14
C ASP A 526 5.05 -55.53 10.10
N VAL A 527 4.09 -55.35 11.01
CA VAL A 527 4.00 -54.43 12.15
C VAL A 527 4.67 -55.04 13.39
N GLU A 528 5.36 -54.24 14.20
CA GLU A 528 5.40 -54.44 15.66
C GLU A 528 5.22 -53.11 16.41
N GLU A 529 4.56 -53.24 17.55
CA GLU A 529 3.88 -52.27 18.40
C GLU A 529 4.67 -52.15 19.72
N GLU A 530 4.91 -50.95 20.27
CA GLU A 530 5.16 -50.82 21.72
C GLU A 530 4.89 -49.39 22.25
N ALA A 531 4.45 -49.35 23.51
CA ALA A 531 3.70 -48.28 24.14
C ALA A 531 4.53 -47.33 25.03
N ALA A 532 3.99 -46.11 25.18
CA ALA A 532 4.02 -45.16 26.31
C ALA A 532 5.23 -45.10 27.28
N ALA A 533 5.87 -43.92 27.35
CA ALA A 533 6.46 -43.39 28.59
C ALA A 533 6.51 -41.84 28.58
N ASP A 534 6.16 -41.25 29.74
CA ASP A 534 6.20 -39.84 30.11
C ASP A 534 7.51 -39.11 29.77
N VAL A 535 7.41 -37.85 29.33
CA VAL A 535 8.55 -36.91 29.27
C VAL A 535 8.21 -35.66 30.12
N PRO A 536 8.99 -35.35 31.17
CA PRO A 536 8.76 -34.14 31.98
C PRO A 536 9.42 -32.90 31.37
N PHE A 537 8.83 -31.73 31.64
CA PHE A 537 9.37 -30.41 31.31
C PHE A 537 10.69 -30.13 32.07
N PRO A 538 11.66 -29.41 31.48
CA PRO A 538 12.91 -29.10 32.15
C PRO A 538 12.77 -27.94 33.15
N THR A 539 13.44 -28.05 34.28
CA THR A 539 13.60 -27.00 35.32
C THR A 539 15.03 -26.49 35.37
N ASP A 540 15.18 -25.24 35.82
CA ASP A 540 16.41 -24.48 36.01
C ASP A 540 17.49 -25.22 36.82
N SER A 541 18.40 -25.96 36.16
CA SER A 541 19.69 -26.36 36.76
C SER A 541 20.81 -26.73 35.77
N ASP A 542 20.65 -26.54 34.47
CA ASP A 542 21.71 -26.92 33.50
C ASP A 542 22.66 -25.73 33.22
N PHE A 543 23.49 -25.40 34.21
CA PHE A 543 24.70 -24.58 34.03
C PHE A 543 25.84 -25.13 34.89
N SER A 544 26.83 -25.76 34.22
CA SER A 544 28.24 -25.86 34.63
C SER A 544 29.03 -26.44 33.45
N GLU A 545 29.85 -25.63 32.78
CA GLU A 545 31.33 -25.57 32.93
C GLU A 545 32.09 -26.82 32.45
N GLU A 546 32.78 -26.69 31.32
CA GLU A 546 34.09 -27.24 30.92
C GLU A 546 34.43 -26.53 29.58
N THR A 547 35.58 -25.94 29.22
CA THR A 547 36.94 -25.80 29.78
C THR A 547 37.71 -24.74 28.95
N PHE A 548 38.61 -24.01 29.61
CA PHE A 548 39.75 -23.19 29.09
C PHE A 548 40.65 -23.99 28.10
N ASP A 549 41.53 -23.47 27.22
CA ASP A 549 42.41 -22.28 27.26
C ASP A 549 43.11 -22.05 25.88
N THR A 550 43.89 -20.95 25.81
CA THR A 550 45.07 -20.61 24.97
C THR A 550 44.99 -19.41 23.99
N PHE A 551 45.43 -18.25 24.50
CA PHE A 551 46.49 -17.31 24.02
C PHE A 551 46.69 -17.04 22.52
N ASP A 552 46.72 -15.76 22.09
CA ASP A 552 47.95 -14.93 22.15
C ASP A 552 47.69 -13.45 21.75
N GLU A 553 48.16 -12.52 22.59
CA GLU A 553 48.27 -11.07 22.34
C GLU A 553 49.74 -10.69 22.55
N ALA A 554 50.46 -10.34 21.46
CA ALA A 554 51.68 -9.54 21.54
C ALA A 554 52.01 -8.96 20.16
N SER A 555 51.91 -7.63 20.00
CA SER A 555 52.81 -6.79 19.20
C SER A 555 52.41 -5.30 19.27
N PHE A 556 53.19 -4.56 20.08
CA PHE A 556 53.47 -3.10 20.02
C PHE A 556 52.31 -2.11 20.29
N GLY A 557 52.32 -1.21 21.27
CA GLY A 557 53.37 -0.69 22.15
C GLY A 557 53.56 0.83 21.98
N SER A 558 52.99 1.64 22.89
CA SER A 558 53.35 3.04 23.26
C SER A 558 53.23 4.13 22.15
N VAL A 559 52.89 5.40 22.38
CA VAL A 559 53.42 6.37 23.37
C VAL A 559 52.49 7.60 23.51
N PHE A 560 52.51 8.21 24.70
CA PHE A 560 52.24 9.62 25.10
C PHE A 560 50.87 10.01 25.70
N ASP A 561 50.94 10.28 27.00
CA ASP A 561 50.07 11.18 27.77
C ASP A 561 50.53 12.66 27.67
N ASP A 562 49.54 13.51 27.89
CA ASP A 562 49.50 14.81 28.59
C ASP A 562 49.78 16.18 27.92
N GLU A 563 48.73 17.01 28.07
CA GLU A 563 48.65 18.46 28.34
C GLU A 563 49.65 19.44 27.69
N ASN A 564 49.16 20.29 26.78
CA ASN A 564 49.03 21.75 26.97
C ASN A 564 48.74 22.53 25.66
N LEU A 565 48.10 23.68 25.86
CA LEU A 565 48.09 24.92 25.06
C LEU A 565 46.89 25.24 24.14
N LYS A 566 46.48 26.49 24.36
CA LYS A 566 45.34 27.29 23.90
C LYS A 566 45.40 27.70 22.41
N PRO A 567 44.30 28.27 21.86
CA PRO A 567 44.13 28.55 20.44
C PRO A 567 44.58 29.98 20.04
N VAL A 568 44.96 30.17 18.77
CA VAL A 568 45.09 31.48 18.08
C VAL A 568 44.71 31.30 16.58
N PRO A 569 44.08 32.31 15.91
CA PRO A 569 43.26 32.16 14.71
C PRO A 569 43.88 32.71 13.41
N ASP A 570 43.11 32.57 12.32
CA ASP A 570 43.05 33.34 11.05
C ASP A 570 44.35 33.73 10.32
N ASP A 571 44.48 33.26 9.07
CA ASP A 571 44.51 34.13 7.87
C ASP A 571 44.84 33.31 6.62
N GLY A 572 44.22 33.70 5.49
CA GLY A 572 44.86 33.60 4.18
C GLY A 572 44.22 32.64 3.18
N ASP A 573 43.34 33.21 2.35
CA ASP A 573 43.25 33.04 0.89
C ASP A 573 43.97 31.85 0.24
N ILE A 574 43.26 31.07 -0.59
CA ILE A 574 43.70 30.69 -1.94
C ILE A 574 42.45 30.33 -2.77
N GLU A 575 42.24 31.10 -3.84
CA GLU A 575 41.40 30.79 -5.00
C GLU A 575 41.92 29.55 -5.74
N PHE A 576 41.01 28.67 -6.21
CA PHE A 576 40.77 28.36 -7.63
C PHE A 576 39.60 27.39 -7.80
#